data_AF-A0A7S1GY00-F1
#
_entry.id   AF-A0A7S1GY00-F1
#
_cell.length_a   1.000
_cell.length_b   1.000
_cell.length_c   1.000
_cell.angle_alpha   90.00
_cell.angle_beta   90.00
_cell.angle_gamma   90.00
#
_symmetry.space_group_name_H-M   'P 1'
#
loop_
_entity.id
_entity.type
_entity.pdbx_description
1 polymer ?
#
loop_
_entity_poly.entity_id
_entity_poly.type
_entity_poly.pdbx_seq_one_letter_code
_entity_poly.pdbx_strand_id
1 'polypeptide(L)'
;DVVEAELTLSTDVLASHTVRARGALARPQLLPMGEVLTFPLTQSGSVSLELVHFHNPSDHPVYVQLLPPPPPAGAPGAGGECGSVRECLESSTFLLPDRTLTKSAVVPPHARASLGPVLFAPKGEGRRWATLWLRNNLTSLQPLTVVGVGASGELEYFVRGSKVASVQFEESAFNVGGPTEGPRLGPPIALYHAVTIHNKGSLSVSVHSIKLAGATSAAPCSHRGFGVTPCEGFE
;
A
#
# COMPACT_ATOMS: atom_id res chain seq x y z
N ASP A 1 -33.09 -23.23 -11.66
CA ASP A 1 -33.32 -23.51 -13.09
C ASP A 1 -32.19 -24.37 -13.64
N VAL A 2 -32.55 -25.52 -14.21
CA VAL A 2 -31.61 -26.47 -14.82
C VAL A 2 -31.95 -26.52 -16.31
N VAL A 3 -30.95 -26.31 -17.16
CA VAL A 3 -31.08 -26.47 -18.61
C VAL A 3 -30.65 -27.88 -18.94
N GLU A 4 -31.52 -28.61 -19.63
CA GLU A 4 -31.23 -29.94 -20.16
C GLU A 4 -31.06 -29.83 -21.67
N ALA A 5 -30.06 -30.52 -22.21
CA ALA A 5 -29.84 -30.65 -23.64
C ALA A 5 -29.51 -32.11 -23.98
N GLU A 6 -29.84 -32.55 -25.19
CA GLU A 6 -29.44 -33.87 -25.70
C GLU A 6 -28.35 -33.70 -26.75
N LEU A 7 -27.16 -34.20 -26.44
CA LEU A 7 -26.01 -34.22 -27.32
C LEU A 7 -26.03 -35.53 -28.11
N THR A 8 -26.25 -35.45 -29.42
CA THR A 8 -26.20 -36.65 -30.28
C THR A 8 -24.86 -36.72 -30.98
N LEU A 9 -24.08 -37.75 -30.67
CA LEU A 9 -22.87 -38.09 -31.43
C LEU A 9 -23.25 -39.00 -32.60
N SER A 10 -22.98 -38.52 -33.81
CA SER A 10 -22.98 -39.34 -35.01
C SER A 10 -21.54 -39.67 -35.36
N THR A 11 -21.24 -40.97 -35.49
CA THR A 11 -19.92 -41.46 -35.89
C THR A 11 -20.06 -42.28 -37.16
N ASP A 12 -18.98 -42.39 -37.91
CA ASP A 12 -18.88 -43.18 -39.14
C ASP A 12 -18.81 -44.70 -38.88
N VAL A 13 -18.49 -45.12 -37.64
CA VAL A 13 -18.27 -46.53 -37.28
C VAL A 13 -19.33 -47.09 -36.31
N LEU A 14 -19.96 -46.26 -35.47
CA LEU A 14 -20.98 -46.67 -34.49
C LEU A 14 -22.34 -46.00 -34.73
N ALA A 15 -23.42 -46.68 -34.36
CA ALA A 15 -24.77 -46.14 -34.36
C ALA A 15 -24.87 -44.89 -33.47
N SER A 16 -25.68 -43.92 -33.90
CA SER A 16 -25.80 -42.62 -33.24
C SER A 16 -26.11 -42.76 -31.75
N HIS A 17 -25.31 -42.13 -30.90
CA HIS A 17 -25.45 -42.20 -29.45
C HIS A 17 -25.85 -40.84 -28.87
N THR A 18 -26.91 -40.82 -28.06
CA THR A 18 -27.43 -39.60 -27.45
C THR A 18 -27.09 -39.57 -25.96
N VAL A 19 -26.46 -38.48 -25.53
CA VAL A 19 -26.09 -38.22 -24.13
C VAL A 19 -26.88 -37.01 -23.64
N ARG A 20 -27.49 -37.13 -22.46
CA ARG A 20 -28.14 -35.99 -21.80
C ARG A 20 -27.11 -35.13 -21.08
N ALA A 21 -27.00 -33.88 -21.51
CA ALA A 21 -26.26 -32.84 -20.84
C ALA A 21 -27.20 -32.06 -19.89
N ARG A 22 -26.76 -31.84 -18.66
CA ARG A 22 -27.48 -31.03 -17.66
C ARG A 22 -26.58 -29.91 -17.18
N GLY A 23 -27.03 -28.68 -17.28
CA GLY A 23 -26.35 -27.50 -16.74
C GLY A 23 -27.26 -26.77 -15.77
N ALA A 24 -26.74 -26.34 -14.62
CA ALA A 24 -27.47 -25.43 -13.75
C ALA A 24 -27.28 -23.99 -14.23
N LEU A 25 -28.35 -23.20 -14.31
CA LEU A 25 -28.27 -21.76 -14.55
C LEU A 25 -27.74 -21.09 -13.27
N ALA A 26 -26.43 -20.90 -13.21
CA ALA A 26 -25.81 -20.02 -12.22
C ALA A 26 -25.95 -18.57 -12.67
N ARG A 27 -26.20 -17.65 -11.73
CA ARG A 27 -26.17 -16.20 -12.04
C ARG A 27 -24.75 -15.83 -12.51
N PRO A 28 -24.61 -15.02 -13.58
CA PRO A 28 -23.29 -14.65 -14.10
C PRO A 28 -22.51 -13.82 -13.06
N GLN A 29 -21.45 -14.34 -12.48
CA GLN A 29 -20.65 -13.59 -11.52
C GLN A 29 -19.56 -12.80 -12.25
N LEU A 30 -19.44 -11.50 -11.94
CA LEU A 30 -18.41 -10.64 -12.54
C LEU A 30 -17.03 -10.88 -11.92
N LEU A 31 -17.04 -11.19 -10.63
CA LEU A 31 -15.88 -11.62 -9.86
C LEU A 31 -16.02 -13.09 -9.48
N PRO A 32 -14.92 -13.84 -9.38
CA PRO A 32 -14.93 -15.16 -8.76
C PRO A 32 -15.56 -15.14 -7.36
N MET A 33 -16.17 -16.26 -6.97
CA MET A 33 -16.73 -16.40 -5.63
C MET A 33 -15.60 -16.35 -4.60
N GLY A 34 -15.70 -15.42 -3.63
CA GLY A 34 -14.68 -15.24 -2.59
C GLY A 34 -13.47 -14.42 -3.02
N GLU A 35 -13.56 -13.67 -4.13
CA GLU A 35 -12.52 -12.74 -4.56
C GLU A 35 -12.13 -11.76 -3.43
N VAL A 36 -10.82 -11.58 -3.23
CA VAL A 36 -10.25 -10.66 -2.24
C VAL A 36 -9.26 -9.72 -2.91
N LEU A 37 -9.55 -8.42 -2.91
CA LEU A 37 -8.60 -7.41 -3.34
C LEU A 37 -7.60 -7.15 -2.21
N THR A 38 -6.33 -7.49 -2.45
CA THR A 38 -5.27 -7.37 -1.44
C THR A 38 -4.36 -6.20 -1.75
N PHE A 39 -4.23 -5.30 -0.80
CA PHE A 39 -3.33 -4.16 -0.87
C PHE A 39 -1.92 -4.52 -0.42
N PRO A 40 -0.89 -3.83 -0.95
CA PRO A 40 0.47 -3.97 -0.45
C PRO A 40 0.60 -3.50 1.00
N LEU A 41 1.65 -3.97 1.67
CA LEU A 41 2.03 -3.50 2.99
C LEU A 41 2.29 -1.99 2.93
N THR A 42 1.56 -1.20 3.73
CA THR A 42 1.51 0.26 3.57
C THR A 42 1.92 0.96 4.87
N GLN A 43 2.85 1.91 4.78
CA GLN A 43 3.29 2.74 5.89
C GLN A 43 2.11 3.52 6.50
N SER A 44 2.06 3.58 7.82
CA SER A 44 1.06 4.33 8.57
C SER A 44 1.14 5.82 8.21
N GLY A 45 0.01 6.41 7.83
CA GLY A 45 -0.07 7.79 7.31
C GLY A 45 0.26 7.94 5.82
N SER A 46 0.65 6.86 5.14
CA SER A 46 0.78 6.81 3.68
C SER A 46 -0.48 6.21 3.04
N VAL A 47 -0.51 6.19 1.71
CA VAL A 47 -1.63 5.67 0.90
C VAL A 47 -1.10 4.70 -0.15
N SER A 48 -1.75 3.55 -0.28
CA SER A 48 -1.61 2.65 -1.44
C SER A 48 -2.92 2.58 -2.21
N LEU A 49 -2.86 2.11 -3.45
CA LEU A 49 -4.00 2.06 -4.36
C LEU A 49 -4.06 0.72 -5.08
N GLU A 50 -5.27 0.24 -5.33
CA GLU A 50 -5.53 -0.97 -6.10
C GLU A 50 -6.74 -0.80 -7.02
N LEU A 51 -6.74 -1.52 -8.14
CA LEU A 51 -7.85 -1.54 -9.09
C LEU A 51 -8.67 -2.82 -8.94
N VAL A 52 -9.99 -2.70 -9.07
CA VAL A 52 -10.89 -3.84 -9.10
C VAL A 52 -10.98 -4.36 -10.52
N HIS A 53 -10.40 -5.53 -10.78
CA HIS A 53 -10.47 -6.20 -12.08
C HIS A 53 -11.62 -7.21 -12.12
N PHE A 54 -12.37 -7.24 -13.22
CA PHE A 54 -13.49 -8.15 -13.39
C PHE A 54 -13.74 -8.48 -14.87
N HIS A 55 -14.57 -9.49 -15.10
CA HIS A 55 -14.89 -10.00 -16.42
C HIS A 55 -16.41 -10.09 -16.59
N ASN A 56 -16.92 -9.75 -17.76
CA ASN A 56 -18.32 -9.97 -18.11
C ASN A 56 -18.49 -11.35 -18.78
N PRO A 57 -19.03 -12.38 -18.09
CA PRO A 57 -19.21 -13.71 -18.68
C PRO A 57 -20.46 -13.83 -19.55
N SER A 58 -21.25 -12.77 -19.71
CA SER A 58 -22.52 -12.83 -20.43
C SER A 58 -22.37 -12.46 -21.92
N ASP A 59 -23.35 -12.88 -22.71
CA ASP A 59 -23.47 -12.51 -24.13
C ASP A 59 -24.07 -11.11 -24.35
N HIS A 60 -24.27 -10.34 -23.28
CA HIS A 60 -24.83 -9.00 -23.32
C HIS A 60 -23.91 -7.97 -22.67
N PRO A 61 -23.97 -6.69 -23.08
CA PRO A 61 -23.23 -5.64 -22.38
C PRO A 61 -23.77 -5.45 -20.96
N VAL A 62 -22.86 -5.23 -20.03
CA VAL A 62 -23.17 -5.13 -18.60
C VAL A 62 -22.75 -3.78 -18.05
N TYR A 63 -23.64 -3.11 -17.33
CA TYR A 63 -23.30 -1.91 -16.57
C TYR A 63 -22.86 -2.30 -15.16
N VAL A 64 -21.65 -1.93 -14.79
CA VAL A 64 -21.05 -2.23 -13.49
C VAL A 64 -20.73 -0.93 -12.77
N GLN A 65 -21.05 -0.88 -11.47
CA GLN A 65 -20.76 0.24 -10.60
C GLN A 65 -20.12 -0.25 -9.30
N LEU A 66 -19.01 0.37 -8.91
CA LEU A 66 -18.33 0.14 -7.64
C LEU A 66 -18.89 1.10 -6.58
N LEU A 67 -19.33 0.53 -5.46
CA LEU A 67 -19.96 1.26 -4.37
C LEU A 67 -19.09 1.21 -3.10
N PRO A 68 -19.05 2.31 -2.33
CA PRO A 68 -18.27 2.39 -1.09
C PRO A 68 -18.81 1.43 -0.02
N PRO A 69 -18.01 1.13 1.01
CA PRO A 69 -18.53 0.40 2.16
C PRO A 69 -19.59 1.26 2.85
N PRO A 70 -20.63 0.65 3.46
CA PRO A 70 -21.58 1.40 4.27
C PRO A 70 -20.84 2.11 5.41
N PRO A 71 -21.24 3.34 5.78
CA PRO A 71 -20.60 4.07 6.85
C PRO A 71 -20.71 3.30 8.18
N PRO A 72 -19.71 3.40 9.08
CA PRO A 72 -19.79 2.78 10.38
C PRO A 72 -21.01 3.31 11.15
N ALA A 73 -21.74 2.41 11.81
CA ALA A 73 -22.91 2.75 12.60
C ALA A 73 -22.55 3.80 13.66
N GLY A 74 -23.18 4.98 13.60
CA GLY A 74 -22.96 6.09 14.54
C GLY A 74 -22.17 7.28 13.99
N ALA A 75 -21.71 7.26 12.73
CA ALA A 75 -21.15 8.44 12.09
C ALA A 75 -22.26 9.46 11.74
N PRO A 76 -22.18 10.72 12.20
CA PRO A 76 -23.12 11.77 11.79
C PRO A 76 -22.85 12.09 10.32
N GLY A 77 -23.82 11.81 9.44
CA GLY A 77 -23.65 11.93 7.98
C GLY A 77 -23.62 10.57 7.28
N ALA A 78 -24.63 9.74 7.54
CA ALA A 78 -24.80 8.47 6.86
C ALA A 78 -25.12 8.68 5.37
N GLY A 79 -24.10 8.54 4.51
CA GLY A 79 -24.25 8.37 3.07
C GLY A 79 -23.75 9.51 2.17
N GLY A 80 -23.09 10.53 2.71
CA GLY A 80 -22.63 11.69 1.91
C GLY A 80 -21.13 11.64 1.65
N GLU A 81 -20.76 11.91 0.41
CA GLU A 81 -19.42 12.34 -0.04
C GLU A 81 -18.68 13.09 1.08
N CYS A 82 -17.44 12.70 1.39
CA CYS A 82 -16.64 13.49 2.32
C CYS A 82 -16.42 14.89 1.75
N GLY A 83 -16.60 15.93 2.56
CA GLY A 83 -16.45 17.33 2.11
C GLY A 83 -15.02 17.66 1.65
N SER A 84 -14.04 16.86 2.08
CA SER A 84 -12.67 16.90 1.60
C SER A 84 -12.01 15.51 1.61
N VAL A 85 -10.94 15.35 0.80
CA VAL A 85 -10.09 14.14 0.79
C VAL A 85 -9.52 13.85 2.19
N ARG A 86 -9.19 14.90 2.96
CA ARG A 86 -8.62 14.79 4.30
C ARG A 86 -9.60 14.22 5.32
N GLU A 87 -10.84 14.70 5.30
CA GLU A 87 -11.93 14.18 6.16
C GLU A 87 -12.25 12.71 5.86
N CYS A 88 -12.17 12.32 4.59
CA CYS A 88 -12.28 10.93 4.14
C CYS A 88 -11.14 10.05 4.70
N LEU A 89 -9.89 10.51 4.59
CA LEU A 89 -8.72 9.84 5.17
C LEU A 89 -8.82 9.72 6.71
N GLU A 90 -9.41 10.72 7.36
CA GLU A 90 -9.58 10.76 8.81
C GLU A 90 -10.75 9.91 9.31
N SER A 91 -11.67 9.47 8.45
CA SER A 91 -12.87 8.71 8.83
C SER A 91 -12.83 7.23 8.45
N SER A 92 -12.21 6.86 7.34
CA SER A 92 -12.14 5.46 6.87
C SER A 92 -10.73 5.04 6.43
N THR A 93 -10.45 3.74 6.53
CA THR A 93 -9.18 3.14 6.10
C THR A 93 -9.19 2.71 4.63
N PHE A 94 -10.37 2.41 4.07
CA PHE A 94 -10.55 2.12 2.64
C PHE A 94 -11.45 3.19 2.03
N LEU A 95 -11.01 3.76 0.90
CA LEU A 95 -11.68 4.92 0.29
C LEU A 95 -11.92 4.70 -1.20
N LEU A 96 -13.04 5.25 -1.68
CA LEU A 96 -13.37 5.36 -3.09
C LEU A 96 -13.51 6.85 -3.45
N PRO A 97 -12.49 7.48 -4.06
CA PRO A 97 -12.51 8.92 -4.32
C PRO A 97 -13.72 9.31 -5.19
N ASP A 98 -14.55 10.26 -4.75
CA ASP A 98 -15.82 10.61 -5.43
C ASP A 98 -15.69 11.16 -6.84
N ARG A 99 -14.51 11.69 -7.19
CA ARG A 99 -14.30 12.37 -8.48
C ARG A 99 -13.72 11.49 -9.60
N THR A 100 -13.66 10.17 -9.41
CA THR A 100 -13.09 9.28 -10.45
C THR A 100 -14.19 8.80 -11.40
N LEU A 101 -14.05 9.13 -12.70
CA LEU A 101 -14.91 8.67 -13.80
C LEU A 101 -14.97 7.14 -13.94
N THR A 102 -14.11 6.42 -13.23
CA THR A 102 -13.91 4.97 -13.22
C THR A 102 -14.64 4.25 -12.07
N LYS A 103 -15.67 4.89 -11.46
CA LYS A 103 -16.58 4.20 -10.51
C LYS A 103 -17.62 3.34 -11.22
N SER A 104 -17.87 3.55 -12.50
CA SER A 104 -18.77 2.71 -13.30
C SER A 104 -18.29 2.54 -14.73
N ALA A 105 -18.66 1.43 -15.36
CA ALA A 105 -18.36 1.15 -16.76
C ALA A 105 -19.45 0.29 -17.40
N VAL A 106 -19.63 0.45 -18.72
CA VAL A 106 -20.34 -0.53 -19.54
C VAL A 106 -19.30 -1.46 -20.14
N VAL A 107 -19.45 -2.76 -19.88
CA VAL A 107 -18.51 -3.80 -20.29
C VAL A 107 -19.14 -4.65 -21.38
N PRO A 108 -18.52 -4.74 -22.58
CA PRO A 108 -19.02 -5.60 -23.65
C PRO A 108 -19.08 -7.08 -23.24
N PRO A 109 -19.82 -7.92 -24.01
CA PRO A 109 -19.80 -9.37 -23.83
C PRO A 109 -18.38 -9.93 -23.82
N HIS A 110 -18.08 -10.84 -22.89
CA HIS A 110 -16.79 -11.55 -22.77
C HIS A 110 -15.56 -10.65 -22.60
N ALA A 111 -15.75 -9.37 -22.25
CA ALA A 111 -14.68 -8.41 -22.05
C ALA A 111 -14.25 -8.31 -20.58
N ARG A 112 -13.02 -7.85 -20.37
CA ARG A 112 -12.46 -7.50 -19.05
C ARG A 112 -12.47 -5.99 -18.86
N ALA A 113 -12.67 -5.56 -17.63
CA ALA A 113 -12.65 -4.16 -17.26
C ALA A 113 -12.06 -3.96 -15.86
N SER A 114 -11.79 -2.70 -15.52
CA SER A 114 -11.29 -2.32 -14.20
C SER A 114 -12.05 -1.09 -13.67
N LEU A 115 -12.36 -1.07 -12.38
CA LEU A 115 -12.93 0.07 -11.66
C LEU A 115 -12.01 0.48 -10.50
N GLY A 116 -12.12 1.73 -10.04
CA GLY A 116 -11.28 2.28 -8.97
C GLY A 116 -10.53 3.55 -9.40
N PRO A 117 -9.43 3.94 -8.73
CA PRO A 117 -8.73 3.19 -7.68
C PRO A 117 -9.50 3.12 -6.37
N VAL A 118 -9.35 1.99 -5.69
CA VAL A 118 -9.62 1.87 -4.26
C VAL A 118 -8.36 2.28 -3.53
N LEU A 119 -8.46 3.16 -2.53
CA LEU A 119 -7.33 3.59 -1.72
C LEU A 119 -7.33 2.89 -0.37
N PHE A 120 -6.14 2.54 0.11
CA PHE A 120 -5.90 2.05 1.46
C PHE A 120 -4.98 3.03 2.20
N ALA A 121 -5.49 3.59 3.30
CA ALA A 121 -4.82 4.60 4.11
C ALA A 121 -4.79 4.14 5.59
N PRO A 122 -3.82 3.28 5.98
CA PRO A 122 -3.71 2.81 7.35
C PRO A 122 -3.29 3.94 8.29
N LYS A 123 -4.02 4.08 9.41
CA LYS A 123 -3.69 5.03 10.48
C LYS A 123 -2.71 4.47 11.51
N GLY A 124 -2.42 3.18 11.43
CA GLY A 124 -1.57 2.46 12.35
C GLY A 124 -1.37 1.03 11.87
N GLU A 125 -0.61 0.26 12.63
CA GLU A 125 -0.23 -1.08 12.26
C GLU A 125 -1.39 -2.08 12.28
N GLY A 126 -1.18 -3.17 11.55
CA GLY A 126 -2.01 -4.37 11.57
C GLY A 126 -2.92 -4.52 10.35
N ARG A 127 -3.56 -5.69 10.29
CA ARG A 127 -4.47 -6.06 9.21
C ARG A 127 -5.79 -5.30 9.33
N ARG A 128 -6.33 -4.90 8.18
CA ARG A 128 -7.62 -4.23 8.04
C ARG A 128 -8.37 -4.88 6.89
N TRP A 129 -9.69 -4.93 7.03
CA TRP A 129 -10.60 -5.48 6.04
C TRP A 129 -11.83 -4.59 5.89
N ALA A 130 -12.44 -4.62 4.72
CA ALA A 130 -13.76 -4.03 4.50
C ALA A 130 -14.47 -4.77 3.37
N THR A 131 -15.74 -4.46 3.17
CA THR A 131 -16.54 -4.99 2.06
C THR A 131 -16.99 -3.84 1.18
N LEU A 132 -16.50 -3.84 -0.07
CA LEU A 132 -17.05 -3.02 -1.15
C LEU A 132 -18.15 -3.80 -1.86
N TRP A 133 -18.95 -3.09 -2.65
CA TRP A 133 -20.02 -3.73 -3.41
C TRP A 133 -19.91 -3.40 -4.90
N LEU A 134 -20.00 -4.42 -5.74
CA LEU A 134 -20.18 -4.26 -7.18
C LEU A 134 -21.65 -4.42 -7.51
N ARG A 135 -22.27 -3.35 -8.00
CA ARG A 135 -23.62 -3.37 -8.53
C ARG A 135 -23.57 -3.64 -10.02
N ASN A 136 -24.43 -4.54 -10.48
CA ASN A 136 -24.59 -4.89 -11.89
C ASN A 136 -26.10 -4.96 -12.24
N ASN A 137 -26.47 -4.53 -13.45
CA ASN A 137 -27.82 -4.63 -14.01
C ASN A 137 -28.35 -6.06 -14.23
N LEU A 138 -27.48 -7.08 -14.29
CA LEU A 138 -27.86 -8.49 -14.47
C LEU A 138 -27.97 -9.30 -13.17
N THR A 139 -27.24 -8.95 -12.10
CA THR A 139 -26.97 -9.91 -11.00
C THR A 139 -27.37 -9.46 -9.60
N SER A 140 -27.77 -8.20 -9.42
CA SER A 140 -27.83 -7.57 -8.08
C SER A 140 -26.44 -7.54 -7.39
N LEU A 141 -26.36 -6.84 -6.26
CA LEU A 141 -25.12 -6.49 -5.55
C LEU A 141 -24.23 -7.71 -5.25
N GLN A 142 -22.97 -7.67 -5.71
CA GLN A 142 -21.94 -8.66 -5.41
C GLN A 142 -20.94 -8.07 -4.40
N PRO A 143 -20.66 -8.73 -3.27
CA PRO A 143 -19.66 -8.25 -2.32
C PRO A 143 -18.24 -8.48 -2.85
N LEU A 144 -17.34 -7.53 -2.60
CA LEU A 144 -15.90 -7.63 -2.80
C LEU A 144 -15.21 -7.36 -1.46
N THR A 145 -14.47 -8.34 -0.97
CA THR A 145 -13.67 -8.15 0.25
C THR A 145 -12.37 -7.43 -0.12
N VAL A 146 -12.06 -6.35 0.59
CA VAL A 146 -10.77 -5.66 0.48
C VAL A 146 -9.96 -5.90 1.75
N VAL A 147 -8.67 -6.16 1.60
CA VAL A 147 -7.75 -6.43 2.71
C VAL A 147 -6.47 -5.63 2.51
N GLY A 148 -6.00 -4.97 3.57
CA GLY A 148 -4.73 -4.26 3.58
C GLY A 148 -4.04 -4.42 4.93
N VAL A 149 -2.72 -4.25 4.95
CA VAL A 149 -1.93 -4.31 6.18
C VAL A 149 -1.18 -2.99 6.34
N GLY A 150 -1.49 -2.30 7.44
CA GLY A 150 -0.74 -1.13 7.89
C GLY A 150 0.53 -1.56 8.60
N ALA A 151 1.61 -0.82 8.39
CA ALA A 151 2.91 -1.07 8.99
C ALA A 151 3.55 0.26 9.39
N SER A 152 4.59 0.25 10.21
CA SER A 152 5.36 1.45 10.51
C SER A 152 6.86 1.23 10.26
N GLY A 153 7.56 2.26 9.80
CA GLY A 153 8.98 2.46 10.02
C GLY A 153 9.15 3.52 11.09
N GLU A 154 9.90 3.20 12.14
CA GLU A 154 10.18 4.11 13.25
C GLU A 154 11.66 4.02 13.58
N LEU A 155 12.40 5.11 13.40
CA LEU A 155 13.84 5.15 13.66
C LEU A 155 14.12 5.77 15.03
N GLU A 156 14.83 5.02 15.86
CA GLU A 156 15.38 5.49 17.13
C GLU A 156 16.90 5.60 17.04
N TYR A 157 17.45 6.68 17.60
CA TYR A 157 18.88 6.96 17.57
C TYR A 157 19.47 6.72 18.94
N PHE A 158 20.62 6.06 18.98
CA PHE A 158 21.32 5.73 20.21
C PHE A 158 22.79 6.15 20.14
N VAL A 159 23.31 6.71 21.23
CA VAL A 159 24.73 7.01 21.41
C VAL A 159 25.18 6.37 22.70
N ARG A 160 26.25 5.56 22.64
CA ARG A 160 26.78 4.81 23.80
C ARG A 160 25.69 4.02 24.53
N GLY A 161 24.73 3.45 23.78
CA GLY A 161 23.64 2.62 24.31
C GLY A 161 22.42 3.37 24.87
N SER A 162 22.44 4.70 24.93
CA SER A 162 21.30 5.50 25.39
C SER A 162 20.53 6.09 24.21
N LYS A 163 19.19 6.07 24.26
CA LYS A 163 18.34 6.73 23.26
C LYS A 163 18.58 8.24 23.32
N VAL A 164 18.85 8.87 22.19
CA VAL A 164 19.14 10.30 22.10
C VAL A 164 18.26 10.97 21.05
N ALA A 165 17.86 12.22 21.31
CA ALA A 165 17.22 13.09 20.32
C ALA A 165 18.24 13.97 19.58
N SER A 166 19.43 14.16 20.16
CA SER A 166 20.52 14.94 19.58
C SER A 166 21.86 14.36 19.99
N VAL A 167 22.85 14.48 19.10
CA VAL A 167 24.24 14.09 19.37
C VAL A 167 24.99 15.33 19.81
N GLN A 168 25.45 15.34 21.06
CA GLN A 168 26.24 16.43 21.61
C GLN A 168 27.71 16.04 21.63
N PHE A 169 28.56 16.96 21.19
CA PHE A 169 30.00 16.83 21.24
C PHE A 169 30.47 17.66 22.42
N GLU A 170 30.72 17.02 23.56
CA GLU A 170 31.37 17.69 24.69
C GLU A 170 32.87 17.73 24.46
N GLU A 171 33.44 18.92 24.63
CA GLU A 171 34.88 19.11 24.67
C GLU A 171 35.39 18.53 25.99
N SER A 172 35.74 17.24 25.99
CA SER A 172 36.53 16.69 27.10
C SER A 172 37.85 17.46 27.11
N ALA A 173 38.05 18.30 28.14
CA ALA A 173 39.17 19.21 28.31
C ALA A 173 40.46 18.65 27.70
N PHE A 174 40.76 19.08 26.47
CA PHE A 174 42.01 18.72 25.83
C PHE A 174 43.08 19.46 26.61
N ASN A 175 43.85 18.73 27.42
CA ASN A 175 45.11 19.24 27.94
C ASN A 175 46.05 19.41 26.75
N VAL A 176 45.90 20.52 26.04
CA VAL A 176 46.91 21.02 25.12
C VAL A 176 48.09 21.34 26.02
N GLY A 177 49.04 20.39 26.09
CA GLY A 177 50.32 20.63 26.75
C GLY A 177 50.88 21.97 26.27
N GLY A 178 51.35 22.78 27.23
CA GLY A 178 51.84 24.12 26.96
C GLY A 178 52.91 24.18 25.86
N PRO A 179 53.30 25.39 25.42
CA PRO A 179 54.11 25.59 24.22
C PRO A 179 55.52 25.05 24.43
N THR A 180 55.75 23.77 24.09
CA THR A 180 57.09 23.23 23.93
C THR A 180 57.42 23.20 22.43
N GLU A 181 58.27 24.16 22.06
CA GLU A 181 59.07 24.32 20.84
C GLU A 181 58.87 23.28 19.71
N GLY A 182 58.40 23.77 18.56
CA GLY A 182 58.51 23.14 17.25
C GLY A 182 57.16 22.86 16.57
N PRO A 183 56.94 23.25 15.29
CA PRO A 183 55.73 22.92 14.56
C PRO A 183 55.76 21.45 14.14
N ARG A 184 55.47 20.54 15.08
CA ARG A 184 55.02 19.20 14.73
C ARG A 184 53.54 19.29 14.44
N LEU A 185 53.21 19.21 13.15
CA LEU A 185 51.84 19.08 12.65
C LEU A 185 51.27 17.74 13.17
N GLY A 186 50.80 17.74 14.42
CA GLY A 186 50.04 16.62 14.96
C GLY A 186 48.78 16.40 14.12
N PRO A 187 48.26 15.16 14.03
CA PRO A 187 47.02 14.92 13.30
C PRO A 187 45.91 15.80 13.90
N PRO A 188 45.00 16.33 13.07
CA PRO A 188 43.87 17.12 13.56
C PRO A 188 43.10 16.30 14.58
N ILE A 189 42.82 16.92 15.73
CA ILE A 189 41.99 16.32 16.78
C ILE A 189 40.56 16.26 16.23
N ALA A 190 40.02 15.05 16.08
CA ALA A 190 38.64 14.82 15.69
C ALA A 190 37.93 14.01 16.78
N LEU A 191 36.78 14.50 17.23
CA LEU A 191 35.92 13.81 18.19
C LEU A 191 34.90 12.97 17.41
N TYR A 192 34.77 11.69 17.75
CA TYR A 192 33.87 10.76 17.06
C TYR A 192 32.80 10.24 18.00
N HIS A 193 31.55 10.26 17.52
CA HIS A 193 30.43 9.56 18.14
C HIS A 193 29.89 8.51 17.16
N ALA A 194 29.84 7.26 17.62
CA ALA A 194 29.08 6.23 16.93
C ALA A 194 27.59 6.41 17.27
N VAL A 195 26.78 6.62 16.23
CA VAL A 195 25.31 6.68 16.33
C VAL A 195 24.77 5.36 15.80
N THR A 196 24.07 4.64 16.65
CA THR A 196 23.35 3.43 16.26
C THR A 196 21.90 3.78 15.98
N ILE A 197 21.42 3.42 14.79
CA ILE A 197 20.03 3.64 14.37
C ILE A 197 19.31 2.31 14.49
N HIS A 198 18.23 2.28 15.26
CA HIS A 198 17.36 1.13 15.40
C HIS A 198 16.02 1.41 14.72
N ASN A 199 15.63 0.54 13.79
CA ASN A 199 14.27 0.51 13.29
C ASN A 199 13.39 -0.30 14.25
N LYS A 200 12.48 0.38 14.96
CA LYS A 200 11.48 -0.23 15.84
C LYS A 200 10.20 -0.61 15.11
N GLY A 201 10.02 -0.13 13.89
CA GLY A 201 8.85 -0.39 13.09
C GLY A 201 8.84 -1.80 12.48
N SER A 202 7.68 -2.21 11.98
CA SER A 202 7.47 -3.50 11.32
C SER A 202 7.91 -3.55 9.84
N LEU A 203 8.26 -2.41 9.22
CA LEU A 203 8.77 -2.35 7.84
C LEU A 203 10.28 -2.47 7.80
N SER A 204 10.84 -3.15 6.79
CA SER A 204 12.26 -3.00 6.46
C SER A 204 12.53 -1.57 5.99
N VAL A 205 13.56 -0.93 6.54
CA VAL A 205 13.94 0.44 6.20
C VAL A 205 15.36 0.43 5.65
N SER A 206 15.54 0.87 4.42
CA SER A 206 16.86 1.10 3.82
C SER A 206 17.19 2.59 3.79
N VAL A 207 18.39 2.92 4.26
CA VAL A 207 18.94 4.27 4.23
C VAL A 207 19.51 4.49 2.83
N HIS A 208 18.90 5.37 2.03
CA HIS A 208 19.35 5.60 0.66
C HIS A 208 20.46 6.65 0.55
N SER A 209 20.45 7.65 1.44
CA SER A 209 21.46 8.70 1.47
C SER A 209 21.56 9.33 2.84
N ILE A 210 22.77 9.75 3.20
CA ILE A 210 23.06 10.51 4.42
C ILE A 210 23.52 11.90 4.00
N LYS A 211 22.95 12.95 4.58
CA LYS A 211 23.30 14.35 4.28
C LYS A 211 23.27 15.21 5.53
N LEU A 212 24.22 16.12 5.66
CA LEU A 212 24.21 17.17 6.68
C LEU A 212 23.43 18.39 6.16
N ALA A 213 22.65 19.00 7.05
CA ALA A 213 21.93 20.23 6.71
C ALA A 213 22.90 21.35 6.33
N GLY A 214 22.69 21.97 5.17
CA GLY A 214 23.56 23.01 4.60
C GLY A 214 24.76 22.50 3.80
N ALA A 215 24.96 21.18 3.71
CA ALA A 215 25.98 20.60 2.85
C ALA A 215 25.65 20.74 1.35
N THR A 216 26.68 20.79 0.50
CA THR A 216 26.51 20.85 -0.95
C THR A 216 26.33 19.44 -1.55
N SER A 217 25.83 19.36 -2.79
CA SER A 217 25.71 18.07 -3.49
C SER A 217 27.05 17.37 -3.71
N ALA A 218 28.15 18.12 -3.79
CA ALA A 218 29.50 17.58 -3.95
C ALA A 218 30.11 17.05 -2.64
N ALA A 219 29.62 17.49 -1.47
CA ALA A 219 30.13 17.08 -0.16
C ALA A 219 28.98 16.87 0.85
N PRO A 220 28.05 15.93 0.61
CA PRO A 220 26.79 15.84 1.35
C PRO A 220 26.95 15.55 2.84
N CYS A 221 28.02 14.87 3.27
CA CYS A 221 28.25 14.51 4.68
C CYS A 221 29.30 15.38 5.37
N SER A 222 29.74 16.48 4.79
CA SER A 222 30.70 17.39 5.41
C SER A 222 30.21 18.82 5.38
N HIS A 223 30.06 19.43 6.55
CA HIS A 223 29.65 20.84 6.66
C HIS A 223 30.08 21.41 8.01
N ARG A 224 30.72 22.59 8.00
CA ARG A 224 31.11 23.37 9.20
C ARG A 224 31.91 22.56 10.25
N GLY A 225 32.84 21.72 9.80
CA GLY A 225 33.70 20.92 10.69
C GLY A 225 33.08 19.60 11.18
N PHE A 226 31.81 19.33 10.86
CA PHE A 226 31.18 18.02 11.07
C PHE A 226 31.36 17.14 9.84
N GLY A 227 31.62 15.86 10.10
CA GLY A 227 31.70 14.81 9.09
C GLY A 227 30.90 13.58 9.51
N VAL A 228 30.24 12.92 8.56
CA VAL A 228 29.61 11.61 8.78
C VAL A 228 30.35 10.54 7.98
N THR A 229 30.74 9.46 8.65
CA THR A 229 31.46 8.32 8.06
C THR A 229 30.96 6.99 8.63
N PRO A 230 30.55 6.02 7.79
CA PRO A 230 30.47 6.10 6.33
C PRO A 230 29.32 7.01 5.85
N CYS A 231 29.47 7.59 4.66
CA CYS A 231 28.53 8.57 4.05
C CYS A 231 27.61 7.91 3.01
N GLU A 232 27.56 6.58 2.97
CA GLU A 232 26.81 5.82 1.99
C GLU A 232 25.48 5.35 2.58
N GLY A 233 24.51 5.14 1.71
CA GLY A 233 23.30 4.42 2.07
C GLY A 233 23.60 2.96 2.42
N PHE A 234 22.76 2.36 3.24
CA PHE A 234 22.87 0.96 3.64
C PHE A 234 21.47 0.36 3.85
N GLU A 235 21.39 -0.96 3.77
CA GLU A 235 20.17 -1.74 4.00
C GLU A 235 20.07 -2.25 5.44
#